data_AF-A0A7S4PLU0-F1
#
_entry.id   AF-A0A7S4PLU0-F1
#
_cell.length_a   1.000
_cell.length_b   1.000
_cell.length_c   1.000
_cell.angle_alpha   90.00
_cell.angle_beta   90.00
_cell.angle_gamma   90.00
#
_symmetry.space_group_name_H-M   'P 1'
#
loop_
_entity.id
_entity.type
_entity.pdbx_description
1 polymer ?
#
loop_
_entity_poly.entity_id
_entity_poly.type
_entity_poly.pdbx_seq_one_letter_code
_entity_poly.pdbx_strand_id
1 'polypeptide(L)'
;MAKKKKKTKRKQVPVGGNSGGSSQVEEEQDEILHNEVENEQLPFRALGLWQKGNQLYKEERFPESIALYTEAVSFSASCPSFLLSLLHNRALAHLRARQHELAVENCNAVHLLDESDIPAW
;
A
#
# COMPACT_ATOMS: atom_id res chain seq x y z
N MET A 1 33.66 20.93 37.04
CA MET A 1 34.66 21.19 35.98
C MET A 1 35.64 20.03 35.92
N ALA A 2 35.86 19.41 34.75
CA ALA A 2 37.15 18.88 34.27
C ALA A 2 36.95 17.96 33.06
N LYS A 3 37.43 18.39 31.90
CA LYS A 3 37.57 17.60 30.67
C LYS A 3 38.79 16.68 30.79
N LYS A 4 38.79 15.50 30.17
CA LYS A 4 40.01 14.85 29.64
C LYS A 4 39.69 13.83 28.54
N LYS A 5 40.07 14.18 27.31
CA LYS A 5 40.19 13.31 26.13
C LYS A 5 41.43 12.42 26.27
N LYS A 6 41.44 11.17 25.79
CA LYS A 6 42.65 10.48 25.25
C LYS A 6 42.28 9.44 24.17
N LYS A 7 43.15 9.38 23.15
CA LYS A 7 43.10 8.68 21.85
C LYS A 7 43.57 7.21 21.91
N THR A 8 43.07 6.42 20.93
CA THR A 8 43.75 5.38 20.11
C THR A 8 44.42 4.16 20.77
N LYS A 9 44.05 2.94 20.35
CA LYS A 9 44.95 2.00 19.63
C LYS A 9 44.20 0.80 19.00
N ARG A 10 44.50 0.59 17.71
CA ARG A 10 44.12 -0.52 16.83
C ARG A 10 44.78 -1.82 17.34
N LYS A 11 44.03 -2.93 17.42
CA LYS A 11 44.58 -4.29 17.49
C LYS A 11 43.98 -5.12 16.37
N GLN A 12 44.87 -5.61 15.51
CA GLN A 12 44.60 -6.64 14.51
C GLN A 12 44.45 -7.99 15.21
N VAL A 13 43.60 -8.86 14.66
CA VAL A 13 43.60 -10.30 14.93
C VAL A 13 43.39 -11.01 13.59
N PRO A 14 44.04 -12.17 13.34
CA PRO A 14 44.36 -12.64 12.01
C PRO A 14 43.31 -13.57 11.39
N VAL A 15 43.50 -13.76 10.09
CA VAL A 15 42.80 -14.63 9.13
C VAL A 15 42.91 -16.12 9.47
N GLY A 16 41.81 -16.84 9.23
CA GLY A 16 41.73 -18.28 8.98
C GLY A 16 40.28 -18.72 9.13
N GLY A 17 39.56 -19.34 8.19
CA GLY A 17 39.89 -19.94 6.91
C GLY A 17 38.99 -21.19 6.77
N ASN A 18 38.06 -21.21 5.81
CA ASN A 18 37.45 -22.39 5.14
C ASN A 18 36.25 -21.89 4.31
N SER A 19 36.26 -21.93 2.97
CA SER A 19 36.24 -23.06 2.02
C SER A 19 34.82 -23.35 1.53
N GLY A 20 34.60 -23.20 0.22
CA GLY A 20 33.42 -23.77 -0.45
C GLY A 20 32.50 -22.76 -1.13
N GLY A 21 33.03 -21.96 -2.07
CA GLY A 21 32.18 -21.27 -3.04
C GLY A 21 31.80 -22.23 -4.15
N SER A 22 30.54 -22.65 -4.19
CA SER A 22 29.87 -23.09 -5.43
C SER A 22 28.81 -22.05 -5.71
N SER A 23 29.13 -21.24 -6.71
CA SER A 23 28.30 -20.18 -7.27
C SER A 23 27.11 -20.77 -8.04
N GLN A 24 26.07 -19.95 -8.18
CA GLN A 24 24.94 -20.07 -9.12
C GLN A 24 23.73 -20.87 -8.64
N VAL A 25 22.99 -20.34 -7.65
CA VAL A 25 21.53 -20.63 -7.55
C VAL A 25 20.69 -19.53 -6.88
N GLU A 26 21.24 -18.39 -6.46
CA GLU A 26 20.55 -17.51 -5.50
C GLU A 26 19.65 -16.41 -6.11
N GLU A 27 19.69 -16.14 -7.42
CA GLU A 27 18.99 -14.96 -7.97
C GLU A 27 17.54 -15.21 -8.41
N GLU A 28 17.11 -16.45 -8.63
CA GLU A 28 15.76 -16.74 -9.15
C GLU A 28 14.71 -16.96 -8.05
N GLN A 29 15.14 -17.14 -6.80
CA GLN A 29 14.25 -17.42 -5.66
C GLN A 29 13.66 -16.15 -5.00
N ASP A 30 14.30 -14.99 -5.17
CA ASP A 30 13.91 -13.75 -4.47
C ASP A 30 12.67 -13.08 -5.10
N GLU A 31 12.47 -13.19 -6.42
CA GLU A 31 11.30 -12.64 -7.10
C GLU A 31 10.00 -13.41 -6.79
N ILE A 32 10.07 -14.72 -6.51
CA ILE A 32 8.88 -15.55 -6.25
C ILE A 32 8.40 -15.36 -4.80
N LEU A 33 9.32 -15.23 -3.84
CA LEU A 33 9.01 -15.00 -2.43
C LEU A 33 8.51 -13.58 -2.14
N HIS A 34 8.93 -12.58 -2.92
CA HIS A 34 8.41 -11.22 -2.74
C HIS A 34 6.95 -11.10 -3.19
N ASN A 35 6.57 -11.86 -4.22
CA ASN A 35 5.25 -11.78 -4.85
C ASN A 35 4.15 -12.53 -4.07
N GLU A 36 4.50 -13.59 -3.30
CA GLU A 36 3.53 -14.32 -2.46
C GLU A 36 3.18 -13.56 -1.17
N VAL A 37 4.15 -12.88 -0.56
CA VAL A 37 3.93 -12.06 0.65
C VAL A 37 3.13 -10.79 0.33
N GLU A 38 3.28 -10.25 -0.88
CA GLU A 38 2.46 -9.12 -1.35
C GLU A 38 0.99 -9.49 -1.54
N ASN A 39 0.70 -10.73 -1.94
CA ASN A 39 -0.66 -11.14 -2.27
C ASN A 39 -1.60 -11.27 -1.05
N GLU A 40 -1.05 -11.56 0.13
CA GLU A 40 -1.82 -11.70 1.39
C GLU A 40 -1.88 -10.40 2.22
N GLN A 41 -0.99 -9.44 1.94
CA GLN A 41 -0.97 -8.11 2.59
C GLN A 41 -1.78 -7.04 1.86
N LEU A 42 -2.20 -7.31 0.61
CA LEU A 42 -3.04 -6.42 -0.20
C LEU A 42 -4.26 -5.86 0.56
N PRO A 43 -5.04 -6.67 1.31
CA PRO A 43 -6.18 -6.16 2.09
C PRO A 43 -5.74 -5.21 3.21
N PHE A 44 -4.60 -5.51 3.86
CA PHE A 44 -4.10 -4.70 4.97
C PHE A 44 -3.58 -3.33 4.50
N ARG A 45 -2.86 -3.31 3.37
CA ARG A 45 -2.37 -2.05 2.78
C ARG A 45 -3.53 -1.16 2.31
N ALA A 46 -4.48 -1.73 1.59
CA ALA A 46 -5.65 -1.00 1.10
C ALA A 46 -6.50 -0.46 2.27
N LEU A 47 -6.66 -1.24 3.34
CA LEU A 47 -7.36 -0.84 4.55
C LEU A 47 -6.67 0.34 5.27
N GLY A 48 -5.33 0.31 5.40
CA GLY A 48 -4.57 1.41 6.01
C GLY A 48 -4.71 2.72 5.24
N LEU A 49 -4.64 2.66 3.90
CA LEU A 49 -4.87 3.80 3.02
C LEU A 49 -6.29 4.33 3.14
N TRP A 50 -7.29 3.45 3.14
CA TRP A 50 -8.69 3.81 3.33
C TRP A 50 -8.94 4.51 4.67
N GLN A 51 -8.39 3.99 5.77
CA GLN A 51 -8.51 4.62 7.09
C GLN A 51 -7.88 6.02 7.13
N LYS A 52 -6.70 6.18 6.52
CA LYS A 52 -6.03 7.49 6.42
C LYS A 52 -6.81 8.45 5.53
N GLY A 53 -7.39 7.97 4.42
CA GLY A 53 -8.30 8.73 3.56
C GLY A 53 -9.54 9.20 4.33
N ASN A 54 -10.14 8.33 5.13
CA ASN A 54 -11.29 8.68 5.97
C ASN A 54 -10.95 9.77 6.99
N GLN A 55 -9.74 9.73 7.56
CA GLN A 55 -9.27 10.76 8.49
C GLN A 55 -9.14 12.11 7.78
N LEU A 56 -8.48 12.15 6.61
CA LEU A 56 -8.34 13.38 5.82
C LEU A 56 -9.70 13.91 5.31
N TYR A 57 -10.64 13.03 5.00
CA TYR A 57 -12.00 13.42 4.63
C TYR A 57 -12.72 14.14 5.78
N LYS A 58 -12.55 13.66 7.02
CA LYS A 58 -13.08 14.33 8.23
C LYS A 58 -12.40 15.68 8.49
N GLU A 59 -11.14 15.83 8.11
CA GLU A 59 -10.39 17.09 8.16
C GLU A 59 -10.71 18.03 6.98
N GLU A 60 -11.70 17.69 6.13
CA GLU A 60 -12.09 18.45 4.93
C GLU A 60 -10.98 18.60 3.88
N ARG A 61 -9.93 17.77 3.98
CA ARG A 61 -8.81 17.70 3.03
C ARG A 61 -9.18 16.75 1.89
N PHE A 62 -10.20 17.14 1.12
CA PHE A 62 -10.80 16.30 0.08
C PHE A 62 -9.81 15.86 -1.02
N PRO A 63 -8.95 16.73 -1.58
CA PRO A 63 -8.00 16.31 -2.61
C PRO A 63 -7.03 15.21 -2.15
N GLU A 64 -6.60 15.29 -0.89
CA GLU A 64 -5.65 14.33 -0.31
C GLU A 64 -6.34 13.01 0.07
N SER A 65 -7.59 13.07 0.54
CA SER A 65 -8.38 11.86 0.76
C SER A 65 -8.66 11.12 -0.54
N ILE A 66 -8.97 11.84 -1.63
CA ILE A 66 -9.14 11.27 -2.98
C ILE A 66 -7.89 10.53 -3.45
N ALA A 67 -6.70 11.11 -3.24
CA ALA A 67 -5.44 10.48 -3.61
C ALA A 67 -5.24 9.14 -2.88
N LEU A 68 -5.49 9.12 -1.56
CA LEU A 68 -5.38 7.89 -0.76
C LEU A 68 -6.41 6.83 -1.14
N TYR A 69 -7.66 7.22 -1.41
CA TYR A 69 -8.66 6.26 -1.89
C TYR A 69 -8.30 5.71 -3.27
N THR A 70 -7.74 6.54 -4.15
CA THR A 70 -7.30 6.09 -5.48
C THR A 70 -6.15 5.09 -5.36
N GLU A 71 -5.20 5.33 -4.46
CA GLU A 71 -4.14 4.35 -4.17
C GLU A 71 -4.73 3.05 -3.58
N ALA A 72 -5.68 3.15 -2.66
CA ALA A 72 -6.34 1.99 -2.06
C ALA A 72 -7.13 1.15 -3.07
N VAL A 73 -7.77 1.78 -4.06
CA VAL A 73 -8.49 1.11 -5.16
C VAL A 73 -7.57 0.19 -5.97
N SER A 74 -6.33 0.62 -6.22
CA SER A 74 -5.33 -0.17 -6.94
C SER A 74 -5.01 -1.49 -6.25
N PHE A 75 -5.14 -1.54 -4.92
CA PHE A 75 -4.86 -2.71 -4.09
C PHE A 75 -6.11 -3.53 -3.75
N SER A 76 -7.32 -3.03 -4.04
CA SER A 76 -8.59 -3.70 -3.72
C SER A 76 -9.29 -4.36 -4.90
N ALA A 77 -8.64 -4.44 -6.07
CA ALA A 77 -9.20 -5.04 -7.28
C ALA A 77 -9.63 -6.52 -7.10
N SER A 78 -9.00 -7.25 -6.17
CA SER A 78 -9.34 -8.63 -5.82
C SER A 78 -10.50 -8.76 -4.82
N CYS A 79 -11.01 -7.65 -4.28
CA CYS A 79 -12.09 -7.62 -3.28
C CYS A 79 -13.20 -6.65 -3.70
N PRO A 80 -14.18 -7.09 -4.52
CA PRO A 80 -15.25 -6.24 -5.05
C PRO A 80 -16.03 -5.48 -3.97
N SER A 81 -16.37 -6.14 -2.86
CA SER A 81 -17.09 -5.52 -1.73
C SER A 81 -16.34 -4.36 -1.08
N PHE A 82 -15.02 -4.48 -0.93
CA PHE A 82 -14.18 -3.42 -0.39
C PHE A 82 -13.94 -2.31 -1.41
N LEU A 83 -13.76 -2.69 -2.69
CA LEU A 83 -13.66 -1.76 -3.81
C LEU A 83 -14.91 -0.87 -3.94
N LEU A 84 -16.11 -1.44 -3.82
CA LEU A 84 -17.39 -0.71 -3.82
C LEU A 84 -17.41 0.38 -2.72
N SER A 85 -17.03 0.01 -1.50
CA SER A 85 -16.97 0.94 -0.36
C SER A 85 -15.96 2.08 -0.59
N LEU A 86 -14.80 1.76 -1.19
CA LEU A 86 -13.76 2.72 -1.53
C LEU A 86 -14.22 3.71 -2.59
N LEU A 87 -14.83 3.22 -3.68
CA LEU A 87 -15.34 4.07 -4.76
C LEU A 87 -16.47 4.97 -4.28
N HIS A 88 -17.35 4.47 -3.40
CA HIS A 88 -18.38 5.28 -2.76
C HIS A 88 -17.77 6.44 -1.95
N ASN A 89 -16.80 6.16 -1.07
CA ASN A 89 -16.13 7.18 -0.28
C ASN A 89 -15.37 8.19 -1.16
N ARG A 90 -14.76 7.73 -2.26
CA ARG A 90 -14.10 8.60 -3.24
C ARG A 90 -15.11 9.49 -3.97
N ALA A 91 -16.28 8.98 -4.34
CA ALA A 91 -17.36 9.76 -4.93
C ALA A 91 -17.81 10.88 -3.97
N LEU A 92 -18.03 10.56 -2.70
CA LEU A 92 -18.38 11.54 -1.67
C LEU A 92 -17.30 12.63 -1.54
N ALA A 93 -16.02 12.25 -1.55
CA ALA A 93 -14.92 13.20 -1.52
C ALA A 93 -14.90 14.13 -2.75
N HIS A 94 -15.14 13.60 -3.94
CA HIS A 94 -15.29 14.42 -5.17
C HIS A 94 -16.49 15.36 -5.11
N LEU A 95 -17.63 14.91 -4.57
CA LEU A 95 -18.81 15.76 -4.37
C LEU A 95 -18.49 16.93 -3.43
N ARG A 96 -17.80 16.67 -2.31
CA ARG A 96 -17.35 17.72 -1.39
C ARG A 96 -16.32 18.65 -2.01
N ALA A 97 -15.46 18.14 -2.89
CA ALA A 97 -14.49 18.92 -3.66
C ALA A 97 -15.11 19.68 -4.85
N ARG A 98 -16.43 19.63 -5.05
CA ARG A 98 -17.16 20.25 -6.19
C ARG A 98 -16.74 19.70 -7.56
N GLN A 99 -16.19 18.49 -7.59
CA GLN A 99 -15.80 17.76 -8.79
C GLN A 99 -16.92 16.78 -9.20
N HIS A 100 -18.06 17.33 -9.62
CA HIS A 100 -19.27 16.53 -9.85
C HIS A 100 -19.11 15.49 -10.97
N GLU A 101 -18.37 15.82 -12.03
CA GLU A 101 -18.13 14.90 -13.16
C GLU A 101 -17.42 13.61 -12.69
N LEU A 102 -16.35 13.76 -11.90
CA LEU A 102 -15.61 12.64 -11.33
C LEU A 102 -16.45 11.86 -10.30
N ALA A 103 -17.32 12.54 -9.56
CA ALA A 103 -18.24 11.85 -8.65
C ALA A 103 -19.23 10.96 -9.42
N VAL A 104 -19.77 11.43 -10.56
CA VAL A 104 -20.67 10.64 -11.41
C VAL A 104 -19.95 9.43 -11.99
N GLU A 105 -18.71 9.59 -12.45
CA GLU A 105 -17.90 8.47 -12.94
C GLU A 105 -17.72 7.38 -11.88
N ASN A 106 -17.43 7.78 -10.63
CA ASN A 106 -17.33 6.83 -9.52
C ASN A 106 -18.67 6.13 -9.22
N CYS A 107 -19.79 6.85 -9.25
CA CYS A 107 -21.11 6.24 -9.06
C CYS A 107 -21.44 5.23 -10.17
N ASN A 108 -21.08 5.54 -11.42
CA ASN A 108 -21.25 4.61 -12.54
C ASN A 108 -20.38 3.36 -12.36
N ALA A 109 -19.13 3.52 -11.93
CA ALA A 109 -18.25 2.39 -11.63
C ALA A 109 -18.81 1.50 -10.50
N VAL A 110 -19.37 2.11 -9.44
CA VAL A 110 -20.04 1.37 -8.36
C VAL A 110 -21.23 0.59 -8.89
N HIS A 111 -22.07 1.22 -9.71
CA HIS A 111 -23.25 0.57 -10.29
C HIS A 111 -22.87 -0.64 -11.17
N LEU A 112 -21.85 -0.50 -12.02
CA LEU A 112 -21.36 -1.60 -12.87
C LEU A 112 -20.82 -2.77 -12.03
N LEU A 113 -20.14 -2.48 -10.92
CA LEU A 113 -19.63 -3.51 -10.02
C LEU A 113 -20.75 -4.21 -9.26
N ASP A 114 -21.75 -3.47 -8.77
CA ASP A 114 -22.92 -4.01 -8.05
C ASP A 114 -23.79 -4.89 -8.97
N GLU A 115 -24.02 -4.47 -10.22
CA GLU A 115 -24.71 -5.28 -11.22
C GLU A 115 -23.96 -6.57 -11.57
N SER A 116 -22.62 -6.55 -11.51
CA SER A 116 -21.80 -7.73 -11.77
C SER A 116 -21.80 -8.75 -10.62
N ASP A 117 -22.08 -8.30 -9.39
CA ASP A 117 -22.05 -9.12 -8.17
C ASP A 117 -23.40 -9.80 -7.88
N ILE A 118 -24.42 -9.59 -8.73
CA ILE A 118 -25.71 -10.29 -8.63
C ILE A 118 -25.50 -11.73 -9.12
N PRO A 119 -25.65 -12.76 -8.26
CA PRO A 119 -25.68 -14.13 -8.75
C PRO A 119 -26.87 -14.26 -9.68
N ALA A 120 -26.62 -14.42 -10.98
CA ALA A 120 -27.65 -14.90 -11.89
C ALA A 120 -28.06 -16.28 -11.38
N TRP A 121 -29.28 -16.32 -10.84
CA TRP A 121 -29.95 -17.46 -10.19
C TRP A 121 -29.92 -18.75 -11.03
#